data_AF-A0A959Y978-F1
#
_entry.id   AF-A0A959Y978-F1
#
_cell.length_a   1.000
_cell.length_b   1.000
_cell.length_c   1.000
_cell.angle_alpha   90.00
_cell.angle_beta   90.00
_cell.angle_gamma   90.00
#
_symmetry.space_group_name_H-M   'P 1'
#
loop_
_entity.id
_entity.type
_entity.pdbx_description
1 polymer ?
#
loop_
_entity_poly.entity_id
_entity_poly.type
_entity_poly.pdbx_seq_one_letter_code
_entity_poly.pdbx_strand_id
1 'polypeptide(L)'
;FTQAGNSEVVAAWLEQCVRNDYEPAYDRLDDFLTTVGRRKFLVPLYTAMVATEKGKVMANTIYAEARPNYHSVSTHTIDDLLGWQQDVAPISL
;
A
#
# COMPACT_ATOMS: atom_id res chain seq x y z
N PHE A 1 -6.26 -21.23 13.09
CA PHE A 1 -6.17 -20.89 11.66
C PHE A 1 -5.11 -19.83 11.47
N THR A 2 -4.09 -20.10 10.66
CA THR A 2 -2.91 -19.23 10.49
C THR A 2 -3.28 -17.92 9.79
N GLN A 3 -2.97 -16.79 10.42
CA GLN A 3 -3.24 -15.44 9.89
C GLN A 3 -2.75 -15.24 8.44
N ALA A 4 -1.68 -15.94 8.05
CA ALA A 4 -1.12 -15.90 6.70
C ALA A 4 -2.10 -16.31 5.58
N GLY A 5 -2.98 -17.30 5.81
CA GLY A 5 -3.94 -17.75 4.79
C GLY A 5 -5.05 -16.72 4.55
N ASN A 6 -5.44 -15.99 5.60
CA ASN A 6 -6.41 -14.90 5.50
C ASN A 6 -5.81 -13.71 4.71
N SER A 7 -4.53 -13.39 4.95
CA SER A 7 -3.86 -12.29 4.25
C SER A 7 -3.80 -12.47 2.73
N GLU A 8 -3.69 -13.69 2.20
CA GLU A 8 -3.66 -13.91 0.75
C GLU A 8 -5.01 -13.57 0.11
N VAL A 9 -6.10 -14.02 0.72
CA VAL A 9 -7.47 -13.75 0.25
C VAL A 9 -7.78 -12.25 0.36
N VAL A 10 -7.41 -11.63 1.48
CA VAL A 10 -7.61 -10.18 1.68
C VAL A 10 -6.81 -9.39 0.66
N ALA A 11 -5.54 -9.71 0.43
CA ALA A 11 -4.71 -9.00 -0.54
C ALA A 11 -5.28 -9.11 -1.97
N ALA A 12 -5.69 -10.31 -2.39
CA ALA A 12 -6.28 -10.52 -3.71
C ALA A 12 -7.62 -9.77 -3.88
N TRP A 13 -8.46 -9.74 -2.85
CA TRP A 13 -9.71 -8.98 -2.85
C TRP A 13 -9.47 -7.47 -2.91
N LEU A 14 -8.56 -6.95 -2.07
CA LEU A 14 -8.20 -5.54 -2.05
C LEU A 14 -7.61 -5.06 -3.39
N GLU A 15 -6.77 -5.89 -4.03
CA GLU A 15 -6.24 -5.58 -5.35
C GLU A 15 -7.36 -5.39 -6.38
N GLN A 16 -8.38 -6.26 -6.37
CA GLN A 16 -9.53 -6.10 -7.24
C GLN A 16 -10.36 -4.86 -6.88
N CYS A 17 -10.55 -4.56 -5.60
CA CYS A 17 -11.26 -3.35 -5.17
C CYS A 17 -10.57 -2.08 -5.68
N VAL A 18 -9.25 -1.98 -5.54
CA VAL A 18 -8.46 -0.85 -6.05
C VAL A 18 -8.61 -0.72 -7.57
N ARG A 19 -8.51 -1.81 -8.31
CA ARG A 19 -8.65 -1.80 -9.79
C ARG A 19 -10.03 -1.36 -10.28
N ASN A 20 -11.07 -1.50 -9.46
CA ASN A 20 -12.45 -1.14 -9.83
C ASN A 20 -12.94 0.13 -9.11
N ASP A 21 -12.04 0.89 -8.49
CA ASP A 21 -12.35 2.09 -7.70
C ASP A 21 -13.45 1.84 -6.63
N TYR A 22 -13.40 0.70 -5.96
CA TYR A 22 -14.38 0.32 -4.95
C TYR A 22 -14.03 0.95 -3.60
N GLU A 23 -14.48 2.20 -3.43
CA GLU A 23 -14.19 3.04 -2.25
C GLU A 23 -14.49 2.42 -0.88
N PRO A 24 -15.58 1.62 -0.68
CA PRO A 24 -15.86 1.03 0.63
C PRO A 24 -14.76 0.10 1.17
N ALA A 25 -13.80 -0.31 0.33
CA ALA A 25 -12.66 -1.12 0.74
C ALA A 25 -11.41 -0.31 1.13
N TYR A 26 -11.41 1.03 0.99
CA TYR A 26 -10.20 1.84 1.19
C TYR A 26 -9.76 1.92 2.65
N ASP A 27 -10.68 1.99 3.61
CA ASP A 27 -10.33 1.91 5.03
C ASP A 27 -9.65 0.56 5.34
N ARG A 28 -10.17 -0.52 4.74
CA ARG A 28 -9.61 -1.87 4.92
C ARG A 28 -8.25 -2.02 4.25
N LEU A 29 -8.03 -1.33 3.14
CA LEU A 29 -6.76 -1.27 2.41
C LEU A 29 -5.69 -0.57 3.26
N ASP A 30 -6.03 0.56 3.83
CA ASP A 30 -5.14 1.34 4.71
C ASP A 30 -4.71 0.52 5.92
N ASP A 31 -5.67 -0.04 6.67
CA ASP A 31 -5.41 -0.96 7.79
C ASP A 31 -4.51 -2.13 7.39
N PHE A 32 -4.72 -2.68 6.20
CA PHE A 32 -3.93 -3.81 5.71
C PHE A 32 -2.49 -3.41 5.41
N LEU A 33 -2.29 -2.29 4.71
CA LEU A 33 -0.96 -1.83 4.32
C LEU A 33 -0.17 -1.33 5.54
N THR A 34 -0.79 -0.65 6.49
CA THR A 34 -0.12 -0.21 7.73
C THR A 34 0.27 -1.37 8.67
N THR A 35 -0.46 -2.49 8.60
CA THR A 35 -0.21 -3.68 9.43
C THR A 35 0.72 -4.72 8.78
N VAL A 36 0.65 -4.91 7.46
CA VAL A 36 1.30 -6.03 6.76
C VAL A 36 2.48 -5.54 5.88
N GLY A 37 3.71 -5.70 6.38
CA GLY A 37 4.92 -5.26 5.66
C GLY A 37 5.54 -6.23 4.63
N ARG A 38 4.85 -7.32 4.25
CA ARG A 38 5.42 -8.34 3.36
C ARG A 38 5.36 -7.92 1.89
N ARG A 39 6.52 -7.80 1.25
CA ARG A 39 6.66 -7.41 -0.18
C ARG A 39 5.71 -8.13 -1.14
N LYS A 40 5.43 -9.43 -0.92
CA LYS A 40 4.48 -10.23 -1.72
C LYS A 40 3.10 -9.58 -1.85
N PHE A 41 2.62 -8.92 -0.79
CA PHE A 41 1.30 -8.28 -0.80
C PHE A 41 1.39 -6.80 -1.16
N LEU A 42 2.45 -6.12 -0.69
CA LEU A 42 2.64 -4.69 -0.91
C LEU A 42 2.78 -4.33 -2.39
N VAL A 43 3.65 -5.02 -3.13
CA VAL A 43 3.96 -4.68 -4.52
C VAL A 43 2.72 -4.69 -5.42
N PRO A 44 1.89 -5.76 -5.48
CA PRO A 44 0.72 -5.75 -6.34
C PRO A 44 -0.32 -4.69 -5.93
N LEU A 45 -0.52 -4.44 -4.62
CA LEU A 45 -1.45 -3.42 -4.14
C LEU A 45 -1.00 -2.01 -4.52
N TYR A 46 0.24 -1.63 -4.22
CA TYR A 46 0.77 -0.31 -4.61
C TYR A 46 0.81 -0.15 -6.14
N THR A 47 1.16 -1.20 -6.88
CA THR A 47 1.14 -1.18 -8.35
C THR A 47 -0.26 -0.91 -8.89
N ALA A 48 -1.30 -1.54 -8.31
CA ALA A 48 -2.68 -1.29 -8.69
C ALA A 48 -3.11 0.14 -8.37
N MET A 49 -2.70 0.68 -7.21
CA MET A 49 -3.03 2.05 -6.81
C MET A 49 -2.41 3.10 -7.76
N VAL A 50 -1.13 2.96 -8.12
CA VAL A 50 -0.44 3.96 -8.96
C VAL A 50 -0.90 3.98 -10.42
N ALA A 51 -1.79 3.07 -10.82
CA ALA A 51 -2.40 3.07 -12.15
C ALA A 51 -3.32 4.28 -12.40
N THR A 52 -3.74 5.00 -11.35
CA THR A 52 -4.60 6.19 -11.44
C THR A 52 -4.03 7.34 -10.62
N GLU A 53 -4.34 8.59 -10.99
CA GLU A 53 -3.87 9.76 -10.23
C GLU A 53 -4.44 9.79 -8.80
N LYS A 54 -5.72 9.44 -8.63
CA LYS A 54 -6.36 9.29 -7.30
C LYS A 54 -5.63 8.24 -6.46
N GLY A 55 -5.36 7.07 -7.03
CA GLY A 55 -4.68 6.00 -6.33
C GLY A 55 -3.21 6.32 -6.03
N LYS A 56 -2.51 7.10 -6.86
CA LYS A 56 -1.16 7.61 -6.55
C LYS A 56 -1.16 8.49 -5.30
N VAL A 57 -2.13 9.39 -5.15
CA VAL A 57 -2.24 10.23 -3.94
C VAL A 57 -2.47 9.35 -2.72
N MET A 58 -3.43 8.43 -2.79
CA MET A 58 -3.72 7.49 -1.71
C MET A 58 -2.50 6.60 -1.36
N ALA A 59 -1.78 6.11 -2.38
CA ALA A 59 -0.58 5.30 -2.19
C ALA A 59 0.50 6.07 -1.42
N ASN A 60 0.76 7.33 -1.77
CA ASN A 60 1.74 8.14 -1.07
C ASN A 60 1.32 8.43 0.38
N THR A 61 0.05 8.74 0.63
CA THR A 61 -0.47 8.99 1.98
C THR A 61 -0.30 7.76 2.86
N ILE A 62 -0.81 6.59 2.43
CA ILE A 62 -0.72 5.35 3.21
C ILE A 62 0.74 4.92 3.38
N TYR A 63 1.56 5.07 2.34
CA TYR A 63 2.97 4.70 2.41
C TYR A 63 3.75 5.55 3.41
N ALA A 64 3.46 6.85 3.52
CA ALA A 64 4.11 7.72 4.50
C ALA A 64 4.00 7.16 5.93
N GLU A 65 2.82 6.64 6.29
CA GLU A 65 2.52 6.09 7.60
C GLU A 65 3.04 4.65 7.77
N ALA A 66 2.89 3.82 6.74
CA ALA A 66 3.23 2.40 6.79
C ALA A 66 4.75 2.13 6.63
N ARG A 67 5.47 3.00 5.91
CA ARG A 67 6.89 2.81 5.53
C ARG A 67 7.83 2.50 6.71
N PRO A 68 7.75 3.17 7.88
CA PRO A 68 8.61 2.86 9.02
C PRO A 68 8.47 1.42 9.54
N ASN A 69 7.31 0.78 9.30
CA ASN A 69 7.03 -0.58 9.74
C ASN A 69 7.52 -1.63 8.74
N TYR A 70 7.90 -1.23 7.52
CA TYR A 70 8.31 -2.15 6.48
C TYR A 70 9.78 -2.58 6.65
N HIS A 71 10.04 -3.84 6.33
CA HIS A 71 11.41 -4.33 6.21
C HIS A 71 12.13 -3.63 5.07
N SER A 72 13.43 -3.36 5.20
CA SER A 72 14.25 -2.59 4.23
C SER A 72 14.06 -3.04 2.79
N VAL A 73 14.03 -4.35 2.53
CA VAL A 73 13.77 -4.94 1.20
C VAL A 73 12.42 -4.51 0.60
N SER A 74 11.35 -4.48 1.42
CA SER A 74 10.04 -3.97 1.00
C SER A 74 10.11 -2.47 0.76
N THR A 75 10.72 -1.73 1.71
CA THR A 75 10.88 -0.28 1.63
C THR A 75 11.56 0.15 0.34
N HIS A 76 12.73 -0.40 0.01
CA HIS A 76 13.42 -0.10 -1.25
C HIS A 76 12.55 -0.35 -2.49
N THR A 77 11.82 -1.47 -2.52
CA THR A 77 10.97 -1.80 -3.67
C THR A 77 9.83 -0.80 -3.84
N ILE A 78 9.22 -0.36 -2.74
CA ILE A 78 8.11 0.60 -2.80
C ILE A 78 8.61 2.04 -2.97
N ASP A 79 9.78 2.38 -2.42
CA ASP A 79 10.46 3.66 -2.66
C ASP A 79 10.69 3.83 -4.17
N ASP A 80 11.24 2.83 -4.84
CA ASP A 80 11.47 2.84 -6.29
C ASP A 80 10.16 2.93 -7.08
N LEU A 81 9.12 2.21 -6.64
CA LEU A 81 7.81 2.20 -7.29
C LEU A 81 7.10 3.55 -7.20
N LEU A 82 7.20 4.23 -6.06
CA LEU A 82 6.54 5.51 -5.80
C LEU A 82 7.43 6.72 -6.16
N GLY A 83 8.71 6.50 -6.44
CA GLY A 83 9.70 7.58 -6.56
C GLY A 83 9.88 8.33 -5.23
N TRP A 84 9.80 7.62 -4.11
CA TRP A 84 9.84 8.21 -2.77
C TRP A 84 11.21 8.82 -2.47
N GLN A 85 11.25 10.13 -2.26
CA GLN A 85 12.46 10.84 -1.86
C GLN A 85 12.35 11.19 -0.36
N GLN A 86 13.32 10.77 0.44
CA GLN A 86 13.29 10.90 1.90
C GLN A 86 13.32 12.36 2.42
N ASP A 87 13.41 13.36 1.54
CA ASP A 87 13.64 14.77 1.90
C ASP A 87 12.40 15.69 1.79
N VAL A 88 11.21 15.16 1.48
CA VAL A 88 9.98 15.96 1.47
C VAL A 88 9.13 15.60 2.67
N ALA A 89 9.31 16.34 3.77
CA ALA A 89 8.36 16.35 4.87
C ALA A 89 6.94 16.60 4.31
N PRO A 90 5.90 15.87 4.78
CA PRO A 90 4.57 16.05 4.26
C PRO A 90 4.16 17.51 4.49
N ILE A 91 3.78 18.18 3.39
CA ILE A 91 3.23 19.53 3.41
C ILE A 91 2.10 19.53 4.43
N SER A 92 2.35 20.17 5.57
CA SER A 92 1.29 20.55 6.50
C SER A 92 0.47 21.61 5.80
N LEU A 93 -0.81 21.31 5.53
CA LEU A 93 -1.81 22.30 5.16
C LEU A 93 -2.12 23.22 6.33
#